data_AF-A0A2P8VIS8-F1
#
_entry.id   AF-A0A2P8VIS8-F1
#
_cell.length_a   1.000
_cell.length_b   1.000
_cell.length_c   1.000
_cell.angle_alpha   90.00
_cell.angle_beta   90.00
_cell.angle_gamma   90.00
#
_symmetry.space_group_name_H-M   'P 1'
#
loop_
_entity.id
_entity.type
_entity.pdbx_description
1 polymer ?
#
loop_
_entity_poly.entity_id
_entity_poly.type
_entity_poly.pdbx_seq_one_letter_code
_entity_poly.pdbx_strand_id
1 'polypeptide(L)'
;MKVNRQSSSLLTLRSLPWTTWLFCPLFIGFGAMVSTIVVGKSVLECDRNGSTQCTITYSNALNQETRKFPIASLQEARVETSRRRGRSSGRTSRVVLLTSDGRVPLSREYTFDRSRHSRQVDQANQFIATPTVARLLSTGTKVVAPD
;
A
#
# COMPACT_ATOMS: atom_id res chain seq x y z
N MET A 1 -52.78 -14.07 -63.45
CA MET A 1 -52.41 -12.87 -62.68
C MET A 1 -51.80 -13.31 -61.35
N LYS A 2 -50.51 -13.04 -61.13
CA LYS A 2 -49.80 -13.36 -59.89
C LYS A 2 -49.00 -12.12 -59.53
N VAL A 3 -49.38 -11.45 -58.44
CA VAL A 3 -48.66 -10.28 -57.92
C VAL A 3 -48.38 -10.57 -56.46
N ASN A 4 -47.18 -11.09 -56.19
CA ASN A 4 -46.65 -11.25 -54.85
C ASN A 4 -45.92 -9.95 -54.51
N ARG A 5 -46.56 -9.07 -53.71
CA ARG A 5 -45.89 -7.91 -53.12
C ARG A 5 -45.18 -8.37 -51.86
N GLN A 6 -43.87 -8.50 -51.93
CA GLN A 6 -43.01 -8.73 -50.78
C GLN A 6 -42.08 -7.54 -50.59
N SER A 7 -41.95 -7.15 -49.32
CA SER A 7 -40.90 -6.29 -48.76
C SER A 7 -41.13 -4.79 -48.84
N SER A 8 -41.40 -4.17 -47.69
CA SER A 8 -40.84 -2.86 -47.31
C SER A 8 -40.87 -2.73 -45.79
N SER A 9 -39.68 -2.82 -45.19
CA SER A 9 -39.31 -2.32 -43.86
C SER A 9 -40.08 -2.85 -42.64
N LEU A 10 -39.71 -4.07 -42.21
CA LEU A 10 -39.88 -4.49 -40.82
C LEU A 10 -38.86 -3.69 -39.98
N LEU A 11 -39.25 -2.48 -39.59
CA LEU A 11 -38.54 -1.67 -38.60
C LEU A 11 -38.66 -2.40 -37.25
N THR A 12 -37.74 -3.33 -37.00
CA THR A 12 -37.50 -3.84 -35.65
C THR A 12 -36.96 -2.67 -34.83
N LEU A 13 -37.88 -1.94 -34.18
CA LEU A 13 -37.54 -1.17 -32.99
C LEU A 13 -36.97 -2.18 -31.98
N ARG A 14 -35.64 -2.33 -31.98
CA ARG A 14 -34.94 -2.94 -30.87
C ARG A 14 -35.13 -1.98 -29.70
N SER A 15 -36.13 -2.23 -28.88
CA SER A 15 -36.25 -1.60 -27.57
C SER A 15 -35.01 -2.00 -26.79
N LEU A 16 -34.01 -1.12 -26.80
CA LEU A 16 -32.88 -1.30 -25.91
C LEU A 16 -33.44 -1.21 -24.49
N PRO A 17 -33.34 -2.29 -23.71
CA PRO A 17 -33.97 -2.34 -22.40
C PRO A 17 -33.34 -1.25 -21.54
N TRP A 18 -34.16 -0.30 -21.11
CA TRP A 18 -33.81 0.82 -20.23
C TRP A 18 -32.97 0.44 -19.00
N THR A 19 -33.07 -0.81 -18.56
CA THR A 19 -32.27 -1.39 -17.48
C THR A 19 -30.77 -1.30 -17.75
N THR A 20 -30.31 -1.41 -19.00
CA THR A 20 -28.87 -1.33 -19.34
C THR A 20 -28.27 0.04 -18.99
N TRP A 21 -29.06 1.11 -19.02
CA TRP A 21 -28.62 2.46 -18.63
C TRP A 21 -28.48 2.64 -17.12
N LEU A 22 -29.25 1.89 -16.31
CA LEU A 22 -29.19 1.99 -14.86
C LEU A 22 -28.01 1.21 -14.25
N PHE A 23 -27.62 0.08 -14.86
CA PHE A 23 -26.52 -0.73 -14.34
C PHE A 23 -25.13 -0.16 -14.65
N CYS A 24 -24.97 0.54 -15.78
CA CYS A 24 -23.68 1.08 -16.20
C CYS A 24 -23.04 2.06 -15.18
N PRO A 25 -23.73 3.11 -14.67
CA PRO A 25 -23.15 4.00 -13.68
C PRO A 25 -22.94 3.34 -12.32
N LEU A 26 -23.76 2.34 -11.96
CA LEU A 26 -23.62 1.61 -10.70
C LEU A 26 -22.29 0.82 -10.66
N PHE A 27 -21.95 0.13 -11.75
CA PHE A 27 -20.68 -0.60 -11.87
C PHE A 27 -19.47 0.33 -11.87
N ILE A 28 -19.56 1.47 -12.57
CA ILE A 28 -18.48 2.48 -12.59
C ILE A 28 -18.30 3.09 -11.19
N GLY A 29 -19.39 3.41 -10.50
CA GLY A 29 -19.37 3.95 -9.14
C GLY A 29 -18.77 2.96 -8.12
N PHE A 30 -19.22 1.70 -8.15
CA PHE A 30 -18.64 0.66 -7.29
C PHE A 30 -17.17 0.38 -7.60
N GLY A 31 -16.79 0.32 -8.88
CA GLY A 31 -15.40 0.14 -9.30
C GLY A 31 -14.50 1.26 -8.80
N ALA A 32 -14.93 2.51 -8.96
CA ALA A 32 -14.19 3.69 -8.49
C ALA A 32 -14.07 3.69 -6.96
N MET A 33 -15.15 3.38 -6.25
CA MET A 33 -15.16 3.35 -4.78
C MET A 33 -14.21 2.28 -4.23
N VAL A 34 -14.20 1.07 -4.77
CA VAL A 34 -13.31 0.00 -4.35
C VAL A 34 -11.83 0.32 -4.64
N SER A 35 -11.54 1.03 -5.74
CA SER A 35 -10.16 1.35 -6.12
C SER A 35 -9.44 2.28 -5.15
N THR A 36 -10.17 3.10 -4.39
CA THR A 36 -9.57 4.17 -3.56
C THR A 36 -9.13 3.72 -2.17
N ILE A 37 -9.44 2.49 -1.72
CA ILE A 37 -9.38 2.15 -0.29
C ILE A 37 -8.12 1.33 0.12
N VAL A 38 -7.25 0.93 -0.79
CA VAL A 38 -6.08 0.07 -0.42
C VAL A 38 -4.88 0.91 0.07
N VAL A 39 -5.06 1.60 1.20
CA VAL A 39 -3.98 2.29 1.93
C VAL A 39 -3.37 1.32 2.93
N GLY A 40 -2.14 0.87 2.66
CA GLY A 40 -1.31 0.16 3.62
C GLY A 40 -0.66 1.12 4.60
N LYS A 41 -0.75 0.83 5.89
CA LYS A 41 -0.04 1.53 6.97
C LYS A 41 0.87 0.54 7.67
N SER A 42 2.04 1.02 8.07
CA SER A 42 2.90 0.31 9.00
C SER A 42 3.23 1.20 10.18
N VAL A 43 3.18 0.64 11.37
CA VAL A 43 3.50 1.33 12.62
C VAL A 43 4.55 0.51 13.35
N LEU A 44 5.70 1.13 13.61
CA LEU A 44 6.71 0.60 14.51
C LEU A 44 6.56 1.30 15.85
N GLU A 45 6.39 0.52 16.89
CA GLU A 45 6.34 0.98 18.27
C GLU A 45 7.39 0.21 19.08
N CYS A 46 8.27 0.93 19.76
CA CYS A 46 9.23 0.34 20.69
C CYS A 46 9.08 1.01 22.05
N ASP A 47 8.97 0.21 23.11
CA ASP A 47 8.87 0.69 24.49
C ASP A 47 9.97 0.07 25.35
N ARG A 48 10.92 0.89 25.79
CA ARG A 48 12.01 0.46 26.69
C ARG A 48 11.57 0.35 28.15
N ASN A 49 10.56 1.12 28.57
CA ASN A 49 10.13 1.19 29.97
C ASN A 49 9.09 0.12 30.31
N GLY A 50 8.25 -0.26 29.35
CA GLY A 50 7.18 -1.24 29.56
C GLY A 50 7.60 -2.68 29.28
N SER A 51 7.85 -3.00 28.01
CA SER A 51 7.95 -4.38 27.54
C SER A 51 9.36 -4.77 27.07
N THR A 52 10.28 -3.82 26.91
CA THR A 52 11.60 -4.02 26.26
C THR A 52 11.51 -4.68 24.87
N GLN A 53 10.36 -4.55 24.23
CA GLN A 53 10.05 -5.14 22.92
C GLN A 53 9.67 -4.05 21.93
N CYS A 54 10.01 -4.30 20.67
CA CYS A 54 9.50 -3.57 19.53
C CYS A 54 8.37 -4.40 18.88
N THR A 55 7.30 -3.72 18.51
CA THR A 55 6.20 -4.26 17.74
C THR A 55 6.12 -3.51 16.41
N ILE A 56 6.03 -4.27 15.33
CA ILE A 56 5.74 -3.73 14.01
C ILE A 56 4.40 -4.27 13.54
N THR A 57 3.48 -3.35 13.28
CA THR A 57 2.12 -3.67 12.84
C THR A 57 1.98 -3.21 11.40
N TYR A 58 1.71 -4.14 10.50
CA TYR A 58 1.29 -3.86 9.13
C TYR A 58 -0.22 -3.97 9.07
N SER A 59 -0.90 -2.88 8.75
CA SER A 59 -2.33 -2.86 8.52
C SER A 59 -2.61 -2.48 7.07
N ASN A 60 -3.49 -3.23 6.42
CA ASN A 60 -4.12 -2.82 5.18
C ASN A 60 -5.65 -2.94 5.37
N ALA A 61 -6.42 -2.60 4.34
CA ALA A 61 -7.88 -2.60 4.44
C ALA A 61 -8.51 -3.98 4.76
N LEU A 62 -7.75 -5.07 4.60
CA LEU A 62 -8.26 -6.44 4.69
C LEU A 62 -7.59 -7.30 5.77
N ASN A 63 -6.39 -6.93 6.22
CA ASN A 63 -5.56 -7.75 7.08
C ASN A 63 -4.64 -6.87 7.96
N GLN A 64 -4.36 -7.37 9.16
CA GLN A 64 -3.41 -6.81 10.10
C GLN A 64 -2.44 -7.90 10.54
N GLU A 65 -1.15 -7.70 10.26
CA GLU A 65 -0.08 -8.58 10.70
C GLU A 65 0.80 -7.83 11.70
N THR A 66 0.97 -8.38 12.90
CA THR A 66 1.86 -7.82 13.93
C THR A 66 3.03 -8.77 14.14
N ARG A 67 4.25 -8.23 14.09
CA ARG A 67 5.47 -8.95 14.47
C ARG A 67 6.08 -8.28 15.69
N LYS A 68 6.61 -9.09 16.61
CA LYS A 68 7.28 -8.63 17.82
C LYS A 68 8.71 -9.13 17.81
N PHE A 69 9.64 -8.31 18.30
CA PHE A 69 11.03 -8.68 18.48
C PHE A 69 11.63 -7.87 19.66
N PRO A 70 12.65 -8.40 20.35
CA PRO A 70 13.25 -7.69 21.48
C PRO A 70 13.98 -6.43 21.02
N ILE A 71 13.97 -5.35 21.82
CA ILE A 71 14.72 -4.13 21.48
C ILE A 71 16.22 -4.42 21.35
N ALA A 72 16.73 -5.33 22.18
CA ALA A 72 18.13 -5.75 22.15
C ALA A 72 18.53 -6.45 20.84
N SER A 73 17.60 -6.99 20.06
CA SER A 73 17.94 -7.54 18.74
C SER A 73 18.10 -6.46 17.68
N LEU A 74 17.63 -5.23 17.90
CA LEU A 74 17.68 -4.14 16.94
C LEU A 74 19.11 -3.57 16.85
N GLN A 75 19.74 -3.73 15.70
CA GLN A 75 21.14 -3.31 15.49
C GLN A 75 21.22 -1.95 14.78
N GLU A 76 20.46 -1.77 13.70
CA GLU A 76 20.52 -0.58 12.87
C GLU A 76 19.26 -0.47 11.98
N ALA A 77 18.93 0.74 11.54
CA ALA A 77 17.99 1.00 10.46
C ALA A 77 18.74 1.50 9.22
N ARG A 78 18.32 1.06 8.02
CA ARG A 78 18.90 1.49 6.74
C ARG A 78 17.83 1.70 5.67
N VAL A 79 18.16 2.56 4.70
CA VAL A 79 17.35 2.70 3.48
C VAL A 79 17.82 1.66 2.46
N GLU A 80 16.95 0.72 2.14
CA GLU A 80 17.17 -0.22 1.05
C GLU A 80 16.65 0.40 -0.25
N THR A 81 17.46 0.39 -1.31
CA THR A 81 17.06 0.91 -2.63
C THR A 81 16.96 -0.21 -3.64
N SER A 82 15.86 -0.22 -4.40
CA SER A 82 15.65 -1.13 -5.52
C SER A 82 15.64 -0.32 -6.82
N ARG A 83 16.41 -0.79 -7.80
CA ARG A 83 16.38 -0.26 -9.17
C ARG A 83 15.48 -1.15 -10.00
N ARG A 84 14.35 -0.61 -10.49
CA ARG A 84 13.59 -1.29 -11.54
C ARG A 84 14.44 -1.33 -12.81
N ARG A 85 14.64 -2.52 -13.38
CA ARG A 85 15.25 -2.67 -14.71
C ARG A 85 14.19 -2.30 -15.75
N GLY A 86 14.37 -1.19 -16.48
CA GLY A 86 13.44 -0.74 -17.51
C GLY A 86 13.66 0.72 -17.95
N ARG A 87 12.96 1.15 -19.02
CA ARG A 87 13.08 2.50 -19.63
C ARG A 87 12.69 3.66 -18.71
N SER A 88 11.90 3.40 -17.66
CA SER A 88 11.61 4.37 -16.60
C SER A 88 12.49 4.05 -15.38
N SER A 89 13.65 4.69 -15.30
CA SER A 89 14.70 4.42 -14.30
C SER A 89 14.39 5.03 -12.93
N GLY A 90 13.18 4.80 -12.42
CA GLY A 90 12.79 5.23 -11.08
C GLY A 90 13.52 4.41 -10.00
N ARG A 91 14.21 5.08 -9.08
CA ARG A 91 14.75 4.45 -7.86
C ARG A 91 13.65 4.42 -6.80
N THR A 92 13.25 3.23 -6.40
CA THR A 92 12.33 3.06 -5.27
C THR A 92 13.13 2.66 -4.04
N SER A 93 12.69 3.08 -2.87
CA SER A 93 13.37 2.83 -1.60
C SER A 93 12.39 2.34 -0.54
N ARG A 94 12.89 1.67 0.49
CA ARG A 94 12.12 1.32 1.70
C ARG A 94 13.03 1.37 2.91
N VAL A 95 12.46 1.54 4.09
CA VAL A 95 13.20 1.44 5.35
C VAL A 95 13.24 -0.01 5.79
N VAL A 96 14.41 -0.48 6.22
CA VAL A 96 14.62 -1.83 6.75
C VAL A 96 15.35 -1.74 8.07
N LEU A 97 14.83 -2.45 9.06
CA LEU A 97 15.46 -2.67 10.35
C LEU A 97 16.32 -3.93 10.27
N LEU A 98 17.58 -3.82 10.68
CA LEU A 98 18.49 -4.93 10.86
C LEU A 98 18.35 -5.43 12.30
N THR A 99 17.96 -6.70 12.44
CA THR A 99 17.87 -7.39 13.72
C THR A 99 18.81 -8.59 13.76
N SER A 100 19.04 -9.17 14.94
CA SER A 100 19.77 -10.44 15.09
C SER A 100 19.16 -11.58 14.25
N ASP A 101 17.84 -11.54 14.07
CA ASP A 101 17.08 -12.59 13.40
C ASP A 101 16.95 -12.35 11.88
N GLY A 102 17.49 -11.23 11.39
CA GLY A 102 17.55 -10.90 9.97
C GLY A 102 17.09 -9.48 9.65
N ARG A 103 16.40 -9.34 8.51
CA ARG A 103 15.98 -8.03 7.98
C ARG A 103 14.48 -7.89 8.10
N VAL A 104 14.03 -6.88 8.82
CA VAL A 104 12.60 -6.58 9.02
C VAL A 104 12.25 -5.28 8.29
N PRO A 105 11.54 -5.35 7.15
CA PRO A 105 11.22 -4.15 6.38
C PRO A 105 10.15 -3.32 7.10
N LEU A 106 10.38 -2.04 7.37
CA LEU A 106 9.40 -1.16 8.01
C LEU A 106 8.13 -1.01 7.17
N SER A 107 8.30 -1.00 5.84
CA SER A 107 7.22 -1.00 4.84
C SER A 107 7.38 -2.20 3.91
N ARG A 108 6.28 -2.84 3.53
CA ARG A 108 6.32 -4.00 2.62
C ARG A 108 6.77 -3.59 1.21
N GLU A 109 6.28 -2.45 0.75
CA GLU A 109 6.55 -1.93 -0.58
C GLU A 109 7.70 -0.92 -0.59
N TYR A 110 8.30 -0.76 -1.78
CA TYR A 110 9.23 0.33 -2.07
C TYR A 110 8.46 1.54 -2.61
N THR A 111 8.83 2.75 -2.18
CA THR A 111 8.25 4.02 -2.63
C THR A 111 9.34 4.98 -3.13
N PHE A 112 8.94 6.05 -3.82
CA PHE A 112 9.87 7.06 -4.33
C PHE A 112 10.31 8.09 -3.26
N ASP A 113 9.75 8.04 -2.05
CA ASP A 113 9.96 9.05 -1.01
C ASP A 113 11.23 8.78 -0.18
N ARG A 114 12.39 8.99 -0.80
CA ARG A 114 13.69 8.73 -0.17
C ARG A 114 13.95 9.65 1.03
N SER A 115 13.51 10.91 0.98
CA SER A 115 13.76 11.88 2.06
C SER A 115 13.01 11.49 3.33
N ARG A 116 11.76 11.04 3.22
CA ARG A 116 11.00 10.51 4.34
C ARG A 116 11.64 9.24 4.92
N HIS A 117 12.08 8.31 4.07
CA HIS A 117 12.77 7.10 4.52
C HIS A 117 14.08 7.41 5.25
N SER A 118 14.85 8.40 4.79
CA SER A 118 16.07 8.83 5.48
C SER A 118 15.75 9.33 6.88
N ARG A 119 14.76 10.22 7.04
CA ARG A 119 14.36 10.74 8.36
C ARG A 119 13.91 9.64 9.31
N GLN A 120 13.17 8.64 8.82
CA GLN A 120 12.76 7.49 9.63
C GLN A 120 13.95 6.65 10.08
N VAL A 121 14.93 6.43 9.20
CA VAL A 121 16.18 5.75 9.53
C VAL A 121 16.97 6.52 10.59
N ASP A 122 17.09 7.84 10.43
CA ASP A 122 17.81 8.69 11.38
C ASP A 122 17.16 8.65 12.76
N GLN A 123 15.82 8.73 12.84
CA GLN A 123 15.07 8.60 14.08
C GLN A 123 15.24 7.23 14.74
N ALA A 124 15.20 6.15 13.96
CA ALA A 124 15.39 4.80 14.47
C ALA A 124 16.83 4.59 14.97
N ASN A 125 17.83 5.04 14.22
CA ASN A 125 19.23 4.96 14.62
C ASN A 125 19.54 5.83 15.84
N GLN A 126 18.93 7.01 15.94
CA GLN A 126 19.03 7.85 17.14
C GLN A 126 18.44 7.15 18.36
N PHE A 127 17.28 6.51 18.23
CA PHE A 127 16.69 5.70 19.29
C PHE A 127 17.57 4.51 19.69
N ILE A 128 18.22 3.83 18.73
CA ILE A 128 19.15 2.74 19.01
C ILE A 128 20.36 3.25 19.80
N ALA A 129 20.98 4.33 19.32
CA ALA A 129 22.17 4.91 19.92
C ALA A 129 21.93 5.58 21.29
N THR A 130 20.70 6.04 21.55
CA THR A 130 20.38 6.85 22.73
C THR A 130 19.46 6.06 23.68
N PRO A 131 20.01 5.40 24.72
CA PRO A 131 19.23 4.53 25.58
C PRO A 131 18.24 5.27 26.50
N THR A 132 18.37 6.59 26.62
CA THR A 132 17.47 7.44 27.42
C THR A 132 16.14 7.72 26.73
N VAL A 133 16.01 7.47 25.42
CA VAL A 133 14.74 7.64 24.71
C VAL A 133 13.84 6.45 25.04
N ALA A 134 12.81 6.68 25.86
CA ALA A 134 11.94 5.62 26.36
C ALA A 134 11.07 4.96 25.27
N ARG A 135 10.63 5.74 24.28
CA ARG A 135 9.68 5.29 23.25
C ARG A 135 10.04 5.77 21.86
N LEU A 136 9.84 4.91 20.88
CA LEU A 136 9.90 5.23 19.45
C LEU A 136 8.57 4.87 18.81
N LEU A 137 7.96 5.84 18.11
CA LEU A 137 6.79 5.63 17.27
C LEU A 137 7.11 6.13 15.85
N SER A 138 7.10 5.23 14.88
CA SER A 138 7.33 5.57 13.48
C SER A 138 6.22 5.01 12.59
N THR A 139 5.69 5.84 11.69
CA THR A 139 4.59 5.47 10.79
C THR A 139 5.02 5.50 9.33
N GLY A 140 4.93 4.36 8.65
CA GLY A 140 4.98 4.25 7.20
C GLY A 140 3.55 4.33 6.64
N THR A 141 3.30 5.26 5.72
CA THR A 141 2.03 5.31 4.98
C THR A 141 2.31 5.15 3.50
N LYS A 142 1.54 4.27 2.86
CA LYS A 142 1.45 4.18 1.42
C LYS A 142 0.38 5.16 0.93
N VAL A 143 0.74 6.05 0.02
CA VAL A 143 -0.22 6.71 -0.87
C VAL A 143 -0.08 6.01 -2.21
N VAL A 144 -1.10 5.23 -2.60
CA VAL A 144 -1.18 4.69 -3.95
C VAL A 144 -1.56 5.86 -4.84
N ALA A 145 -0.63 6.31 -5.69
CA ALA A 145 -1.00 7.21 -6.77
C ALA A 145 -1.90 6.43 -7.74
N PRO A 146 -2.99 7.02 -8.25
CA PRO A 146 -3.73 6.42 -9.35
C PRO A 146 -2.78 6.31 -10.56
N ASP A 147 -2.64 5.08 -11.08
CA ASP A 147 -1.92 4.80 -12.34
C ASP A 147 -2.62 5.45 -13.54
#